data_AF-A0A034VV87-F1
#
_entry.id   AF-A0A034VV87-F1
#
_cell.length_a   1.000
_cell.length_b   1.000
_cell.length_c   1.000
_cell.angle_alpha   90.00
_cell.angle_beta   90.00
_cell.angle_gamma   90.00
#
_symmetry.space_group_name_H-M   'P 1'
#
loop_
_entity.id
_entity.type
_entity.pdbx_description
1 polymer ?
#
loop_
_entity_poly.entity_id
_entity_poly.type
_entity_poly.pdbx_seq_one_letter_code
_entity_poly.pdbx_strand_id
1 'polypeptide(L)'
;MWEERSCHQTREWQHWGSGCYKYECSDGRLHILVANYTYTCFYPGQTLSIRINANDWLHRGAIICPPCHELCGEVFAERGEECRMREEAPPANKYPRDTLTCAACASAAFCRILLFVAIIAAFSWRRTHVFIG
;
A
#
# COMPACT_ATOMS: atom_id res chain seq x y z
N MET A 1 6.61 -6.03 12.94
CA MET A 1 5.77 -7.01 12.24
C MET A 1 5.36 -6.44 10.90
N TRP A 2 5.57 -7.18 9.82
CA TRP A 2 5.13 -6.81 8.47
C TRP A 2 3.95 -7.66 8.05
N GLU A 3 3.05 -7.08 7.27
CA GLU A 3 1.81 -7.71 6.83
C GLU A 3 1.63 -7.50 5.33
N GLU A 4 1.28 -8.57 4.62
CA GLU A 4 0.88 -8.53 3.22
C GLU A 4 -0.58 -8.98 3.10
N ARG A 5 -1.44 -8.16 2.50
CA ARG A 5 -2.86 -8.50 2.26
C ARG A 5 -3.16 -8.54 0.77
N SER A 6 -3.79 -9.62 0.33
CA SER A 6 -4.54 -9.70 -0.92
C SER A 6 -6.03 -9.89 -0.61
N CYS A 7 -6.87 -9.89 -1.64
CA CYS A 7 -8.31 -10.09 -1.46
C CYS A 7 -8.69 -11.50 -0.96
N HIS A 8 -7.77 -12.45 -1.04
CA HIS A 8 -8.00 -13.84 -0.67
C HIS A 8 -7.15 -14.32 0.51
N GLN A 9 -6.04 -13.64 0.79
CA GLN A 9 -5.07 -14.12 1.78
C GLN A 9 -4.41 -12.95 2.51
N THR A 10 -4.17 -13.14 3.80
CA THR A 10 -3.30 -12.28 4.61
C THR A 10 -2.08 -13.10 5.04
N ARG A 11 -0.89 -12.51 4.94
CA ARG A 11 0.38 -13.09 5.34
C ARG A 11 1.06 -12.16 6.32
N GLU A 12 1.65 -12.76 7.33
CA GLU A 12 2.27 -12.09 8.44
C GLU A 12 3.73 -12.52 8.50
N TRP A 13 4.64 -11.55 8.43
CA TRP A 13 6.07 -11.80 8.35
C TRP A 13 6.79 -11.16 9.53
N GLN A 14 7.53 -11.98 10.28
CA GLN A 14 8.42 -11.50 11.33
C GLN A 14 9.58 -10.68 10.75
N HIS A 15 10.07 -11.03 9.54
CA HIS A 15 11.31 -10.47 8.99
C HIS A 15 11.27 -10.03 7.51
N TRP A 16 10.21 -10.31 6.75
CA TRP A 16 10.21 -10.06 5.27
C TRP A 16 10.33 -8.58 4.89
N GLY A 17 9.92 -7.64 5.76
CA GLY A 17 10.13 -6.20 5.55
C GLY A 17 11.25 -5.58 6.40
N SER A 18 12.13 -6.37 7.00
CA SER A 18 13.43 -5.90 7.49
C SER A 18 14.52 -6.18 6.46
N GLY A 19 14.22 -5.92 5.19
CA GLY A 19 15.14 -6.14 4.06
C GLY A 19 15.98 -4.89 3.73
N CYS A 20 16.80 -5.01 2.70
CA CYS A 20 17.58 -3.89 2.17
C CYS A 20 16.70 -2.99 1.29
N TYR A 21 16.58 -1.73 1.65
CA TYR A 21 15.91 -0.72 0.84
C TYR A 21 16.93 0.11 0.07
N LYS A 22 16.57 0.53 -1.14
CA LYS A 22 17.35 1.55 -1.84
C LYS A 22 17.21 2.87 -1.08
N TYR A 23 18.27 3.66 -1.07
CA TYR A 23 18.29 4.97 -0.44
C TYR A 23 18.94 6.01 -1.35
N GLU A 24 18.68 7.27 -1.07
CA GLU A 24 19.27 8.44 -1.72
C GLU A 24 19.64 9.47 -0.66
N CYS A 25 20.74 10.20 -0.91
CA CYS A 25 21.24 11.26 -0.06
C CYS A 25 21.10 12.60 -0.80
N SER A 26 20.16 13.42 -0.34
CA SER A 26 19.84 14.73 -0.93
C SER A 26 19.31 15.67 0.14
N ASP A 27 19.42 16.98 -0.08
CA ASP A 27 18.98 18.03 0.86
C ASP A 27 19.51 17.88 2.30
N GLY A 28 20.71 17.30 2.47
CA GLY A 28 21.28 16.97 3.78
C GLY A 28 20.50 15.92 4.57
N ARG A 29 19.70 15.09 3.90
CA ARG A 29 18.83 14.06 4.50
C ARG A 29 18.98 12.71 3.82
N LEU A 30 18.60 11.67 4.57
CA LEU A 30 18.46 10.31 4.06
C LEU A 30 17.04 10.09 3.54
N HIS A 31 16.93 9.64 2.31
CA HIS A 31 15.67 9.30 1.65
C HIS A 31 15.63 7.80 1.36
N ILE A 32 14.61 7.09 1.86
CA ILE A 32 14.41 5.66 1.66
C ILE A 32 13.39 5.46 0.54
N LEU A 33 13.76 4.68 -0.48
CA LEU A 33 12.90 4.36 -1.62
C LEU A 33 12.22 3.01 -1.37
N VAL A 34 10.89 3.03 -1.33
CA VAL A 34 10.06 1.84 -1.15
C VAL A 34 9.07 1.76 -2.31
N ALA A 35 9.29 0.80 -3.21
CA ALA A 35 8.60 0.71 -4.50
C ALA A 35 8.66 2.04 -5.28
N ASN A 36 7.53 2.70 -5.51
CA ASN A 36 7.42 3.95 -6.26
C ASN A 36 7.39 5.20 -5.38
N TYR A 37 7.65 5.04 -4.08
CA TYR A 37 7.52 6.12 -3.09
C TYR A 37 8.83 6.40 -2.38
N THR A 38 9.07 7.68 -2.13
CA THR A 38 10.25 8.17 -1.40
C THR A 38 9.83 8.67 -0.03
N TYR A 39 10.45 8.10 1.00
CA TYR A 39 10.24 8.47 2.40
C TYR A 39 11.46 9.21 2.91
N THR A 40 11.27 10.29 3.66
CA THR A 40 12.38 11.10 4.19
C THR A 40 12.59 10.84 5.68
N CYS A 41 13.83 10.61 6.06
CA CYS A 41 14.26 10.52 7.45
C CYS A 41 14.68 11.91 7.97
N PHE A 42 14.02 12.35 9.03
CA PHE A 42 14.26 13.63 9.71
C PHE A 42 15.18 13.48 10.93
N TYR A 43 15.17 12.31 11.56
CA TYR A 43 16.02 11.98 12.71
C TYR A 43 16.19 10.46 12.88
N PRO A 44 17.28 10.02 13.55
CA PRO A 44 17.48 8.60 13.84
C PRO A 44 16.37 8.05 14.74
N GLY A 45 15.93 6.83 14.47
CA GLY A 45 14.83 6.19 15.20
C GLY A 45 13.43 6.64 14.79
N GLN A 46 13.29 7.53 13.80
CA GLN A 46 11.98 7.89 13.26
C GLN A 46 11.29 6.66 12.65
N THR A 47 10.02 6.44 13.01
CA THR A 47 9.20 5.37 12.45
C THR A 47 8.42 5.87 11.23
N LEU A 48 8.72 5.32 10.06
CA LEU A 48 7.99 5.55 8.82
C LEU A 48 6.92 4.48 8.65
N SER A 49 5.64 4.86 8.65
CA SER A 49 4.55 3.91 8.39
C SER A 49 4.43 3.66 6.89
N ILE A 50 4.64 2.40 6.49
CA ILE A 50 4.60 1.98 5.09
C ILE A 50 3.26 1.31 4.82
N ARG A 51 2.57 1.77 3.79
CA ARG A 51 1.33 1.17 3.31
C ARG A 51 1.22 1.34 1.79
N ILE A 52 1.67 0.32 1.07
CA ILE A 52 1.85 0.39 -0.39
C ILE A 52 1.23 -0.84 -1.05
N ASN A 53 0.64 -0.67 -2.23
CA ASN A 53 0.12 -1.77 -3.04
C ASN A 53 1.12 -2.09 -4.15
N ALA A 54 1.68 -3.30 -4.11
CA ALA A 54 2.64 -3.76 -5.09
C ALA A 54 2.38 -5.24 -5.42
N ASN A 55 2.37 -5.57 -6.71
CA ASN A 55 2.09 -6.92 -7.23
C ASN A 55 0.74 -7.50 -6.76
N ASP A 56 -0.31 -6.67 -6.65
CA ASP A 56 -1.63 -7.04 -6.13
C ASP A 56 -1.68 -7.41 -4.63
N TRP A 57 -0.61 -7.08 -3.90
CA TRP A 57 -0.54 -7.21 -2.44
C TRP A 57 -0.38 -5.83 -1.80
N LEU A 58 -1.20 -5.58 -0.79
CA LEU A 58 -1.05 -4.44 0.10
C LEU A 58 -0.04 -4.79 1.20
N HIS A 59 1.12 -4.18 1.13
CA HIS A 59 2.19 -4.28 2.11
C HIS A 59 1.98 -3.22 3.18
N ARG A 60 1.91 -3.66 4.44
CA ARG A 60 1.79 -2.79 5.62
C ARG A 60 2.91 -3.09 6.59
N GLY A 61 3.60 -2.06 7.04
CA GLY A 61 4.66 -2.19 8.01
C GLY A 61 5.24 -0.86 8.46
N ALA A 62 6.43 -0.93 9.02
CA ALA A 62 7.17 0.24 9.45
C ALA A 62 8.66 0.07 9.19
N ILE A 63 9.30 1.17 8.81
CA ILE A 63 10.75 1.27 8.69
C ILE A 63 11.25 2.22 9.77
N ILE A 64 12.29 1.83 10.49
CA ILE A 64 12.95 2.68 11.47
C ILE A 64 14.14 3.33 10.78
N CYS A 65 14.17 4.66 10.76
CA CYS A 65 15.24 5.43 10.12
C CYS A 65 16.58 5.21 10.85
N PRO A 66 17.64 4.80 10.14
CA PRO A 66 18.99 4.77 10.70
C PRO A 66 19.57 6.20 10.82
N PRO A 67 20.70 6.36 11.51
CA PRO A 67 21.43 7.62 11.54
C PRO A 67 21.87 8.08 10.14
N CYS A 68 21.63 9.35 9.80
CA CYS A 68 21.98 9.91 8.48
C CYS A 68 23.49 9.79 8.19
N HIS A 69 24.33 10.01 9.20
CA HIS A 69 25.79 9.96 9.04
C HIS A 69 26.32 8.57 8.64
N GLU A 70 25.58 7.49 8.95
CA GLU A 70 26.03 6.11 8.69
C GLU A 70 25.90 5.74 7.21
N LEU A 71 24.94 6.34 6.51
CA LEU A 71 24.64 6.04 5.10
C LEU A 71 25.04 7.17 4.17
N CYS A 72 24.88 8.43 4.60
CA CYS A 72 25.08 9.60 3.77
C CYS A 72 26.30 10.44 4.18
N GLY A 73 27.01 10.08 5.26
CA GLY A 73 28.14 10.87 5.78
C GLY A 73 29.24 11.09 4.73
N GLU A 74 29.69 10.02 4.09
CA GLU A 74 30.71 10.08 3.04
C GLU A 74 30.21 10.85 1.80
N VAL A 75 28.98 10.57 1.36
CA VAL A 75 28.36 11.20 0.17
C VAL A 75 28.22 12.71 0.34
N PHE A 76 27.83 13.18 1.53
CA PHE A 76 27.73 14.61 1.81
C PHE A 76 29.11 15.25 2.00
N ALA A 77 30.05 14.56 2.65
CA ALA A 77 31.41 15.06 2.81
C ALA A 77 32.10 15.32 1.45
N GLU A 78 31.90 14.43 0.46
CA GLU A 78 32.39 14.63 -0.91
C GLU A 78 31.80 15.87 -1.60
N ARG A 79 30.59 16.27 -1.20
CA ARG A 79 29.87 17.46 -1.72
C ARG A 79 30.10 18.72 -0.88
N GLY A 80 30.85 18.63 0.23
CA GLY A 80 30.97 19.71 1.20
C GLY A 80 29.67 20.02 1.94
N GLU A 81 28.77 19.05 2.03
CA GLU A 81 27.50 19.11 2.75
C GLU A 81 27.58 18.28 4.05
N GLU A 82 26.61 18.47 4.94
CA GLU A 82 26.47 17.67 6.16
C GLU A 82 25.02 17.23 6.37
N CYS A 83 24.84 16.15 7.14
CA CYS A 83 23.51 15.73 7.57
C CYS A 83 22.85 16.82 8.43
N ARG A 84 21.62 17.18 8.08
CA ARG A 84 20.84 18.14 8.84
C ARG A 84 20.54 17.64 10.24
N MET A 85 20.44 18.60 11.17
CA MET A 85 19.99 18.35 12.54
C MET A 85 18.55 17.80 12.57
N ARG A 86 18.21 17.22 13.73
CA ARG A 86 16.86 16.74 14.01
C ARG A 86 15.84 17.86 13.81
N GLU A 87 14.84 17.59 12.98
CA GLU A 87 13.67 18.43 12.77
C GLU A 87 12.39 17.65 13.09
N GLU A 88 11.31 18.38 13.36
CA GLU A 88 10.00 17.76 13.58
C GLU A 88 9.57 17.00 12.32
N ALA A 89 9.18 15.73 12.48
CA ALA A 89 8.73 14.93 11.36
C ALA A 89 7.37 15.45 10.88
N PRO A 90 7.13 15.46 9.56
CA PRO A 90 5.83 15.78 9.03
C PRO A 90 4.77 14.77 9.52
N PRO A 91 3.49 15.16 9.54
CA PRO A 91 2.42 14.27 9.98
C PRO A 91 2.33 13.02 9.09
N ALA A 92 1.90 11.90 9.66
CA ALA A 92 1.89 10.58 8.99
C ALA A 92 1.00 10.53 7.72
N ASN A 93 0.09 11.48 7.55
CA ASN A 93 -0.73 11.63 6.34
C ASN A 93 0.01 12.27 5.16
N LYS A 94 1.24 12.77 5.35
CA LYS A 94 2.09 13.28 4.26
C LYS A 94 2.47 12.15 3.29
N TYR A 95 2.70 10.94 3.80
CA TYR A 95 3.12 9.82 2.97
C TYR A 95 1.94 9.08 2.35
N PRO A 96 2.11 8.52 1.14
CA PRO A 96 1.08 7.75 0.46
C PRO A 96 0.57 6.57 1.30
N ARG A 97 -0.73 6.30 1.19
CA ARG A 97 -1.38 5.16 1.85
C ARG A 97 -2.32 4.47 0.88
N ASP A 98 -1.81 3.44 0.23
CA ASP A 98 -2.56 2.72 -0.78
C ASP A 98 -3.71 1.91 -0.16
N THR A 99 -4.75 1.70 -0.96
CA THR A 99 -5.93 0.92 -0.57
C THR A 99 -6.02 -0.32 -1.42
N LEU A 100 -6.20 -1.47 -0.77
CA LEU A 100 -6.55 -2.70 -1.46
C LEU A 100 -8.04 -2.66 -1.82
N THR A 101 -8.36 -2.62 -3.10
CA THR A 101 -9.74 -2.66 -3.59
C THR A 101 -10.10 -4.09 -3.98
N CYS A 102 -11.03 -4.70 -3.25
CA CYS A 102 -11.52 -6.04 -3.53
C CYS A 102 -12.92 -5.99 -4.14
N ALA A 103 -13.08 -6.56 -5.33
CA ALA A 103 -14.37 -6.74 -5.96
C ALA A 103 -14.90 -8.14 -5.67
N ALA A 104 -16.08 -8.24 -5.06
CA ALA A 104 -16.76 -9.52 -4.84
C ALA A 104 -17.48 -10.05 -6.10
N CYS A 105 -17.45 -9.31 -7.22
CA CYS A 105 -18.14 -9.69 -8.45
C CYS A 105 -17.35 -9.20 -9.66
N ALA A 106 -16.84 -10.13 -10.48
CA ALA A 106 -16.04 -9.82 -11.66
C ALA A 106 -16.82 -9.07 -12.77
N SER A 107 -18.15 -8.92 -12.66
CA SER A 107 -18.85 -7.77 -13.25
C SER A 107 -20.26 -7.64 -12.65
N ALA A 108 -20.60 -6.44 -12.19
CA ALA A 108 -21.99 -6.11 -11.85
C ALA A 108 -22.97 -6.35 -13.02
N ALA A 109 -22.46 -6.42 -14.26
CA ALA A 109 -23.21 -6.79 -15.46
C ALA A 109 -23.76 -8.22 -15.38
N PHE A 110 -22.95 -9.23 -15.03
CA PHE A 110 -23.43 -10.61 -14.94
C PHE A 110 -24.50 -10.78 -13.85
N CYS A 111 -24.34 -10.12 -12.70
CA CYS A 111 -25.32 -10.20 -11.61
C CYS A 111 -26.65 -9.52 -11.99
N ARG A 112 -26.61 -8.40 -12.72
CA ARG A 112 -27.81 -7.74 -13.26
C ARG A 112 -28.52 -8.61 -14.29
N ILE A 113 -27.78 -9.24 -15.21
CA ILE A 113 -28.36 -10.11 -16.25
C ILE A 113 -29.07 -11.31 -15.60
N LEU A 114 -28.46 -11.96 -14.60
CA LEU A 114 -29.10 -13.08 -13.90
C LEU A 114 -30.39 -12.66 -13.19
N LEU A 115 -30.43 -11.49 -12.56
CA LEU A 115 -31.66 -10.95 -11.97
C LEU A 115 -32.74 -10.66 -13.02
N PHE A 116 -32.38 -10.05 -14.15
CA PHE A 116 -33.35 -9.79 -15.23
C PHE A 116 -33.91 -11.08 -15.83
N VAL A 117 -33.07 -12.09 -16.07
CA VAL A 117 -33.52 -13.40 -16.57
C VAL A 117 -34.46 -14.09 -15.57
N ALA A 118 -34.14 -14.06 -14.27
CA ALA A 118 -35.00 -14.62 -13.23
C ALA A 118 -36.37 -13.94 -13.17
N ILE A 119 -36.41 -12.61 -13.30
CA ILE A 119 -37.66 -11.83 -13.33
C ILE A 119 -38.50 -12.22 -14.56
N ILE A 120 -37.90 -12.28 -15.75
CA ILE A 120 -38.61 -12.65 -16.99
C ILE A 120 -39.17 -14.08 -16.88
N ALA A 121 -38.39 -15.03 -16.35
CA ALA A 121 -38.83 -16.41 -16.15
C ALA A 121 -40.00 -16.52 -15.15
N ALA A 122 -39.99 -15.72 -14.08
CA ALA A 122 -41.10 -15.67 -13.12
C ALA A 122 -42.39 -15.10 -13.74
N PHE A 123 -42.27 -14.09 -14.61
CA PHE A 123 -43.42 -13.54 -15.34
C PHE A 123 -43.97 -14.50 -16.39
N SER A 124 -43.11 -15.26 -17.09
CA SER A 124 -43.56 -16.27 -18.05
C SER A 124 -44.26 -17.45 -17.36
N TRP A 125 -43.78 -17.86 -16.18
CA TRP A 125 -44.41 -18.93 -15.37
C TRP A 125 -45.79 -18.52 -14.84
N ARG A 126 -45.96 -17.25 -14.41
CA ARG A 126 -47.29 -16.73 -14.03
C ARG A 126 -48.26 -16.70 -15.20
N ARG A 127 -47.79 -16.41 -16.42
CA ARG A 127 -48.65 -16.40 -17.61
C ARG A 127 -49.12 -17.80 -18.00
N THR A 128 -48.25 -18.81 -17.98
CA THR A 128 -48.64 -20.19 -18.31
C THR A 128 -49.59 -20.80 -17.29
N HIS A 129 -49.50 -20.42 -16.01
CA HIS A 129 -50.35 -20.93 -14.94
C HIS A 129 -51.72 -20.24 -14.82
N VAL A 130 -51.94 -19.11 -15.52
CA VAL A 130 -53.24 -18.40 -15.58
C VAL A 130 -54.07 -18.86 -16.79
N PHE A 131 -53.47 -19.50 -17.79
CA PHE A 131 -54.16 -20.00 -18.99
C PHE A 131 -54.60 -21.48 -18.90
N ILE A 132 -54.37 -22.16 -17.76
CA ILE A 132 -54.77 -23.56 -17.50
C ILE A 132 -55.72 -23.61 -16.27
N GLY A 133 -56.59 -22.61 -16.12
CA GLY A 133 -57.61 -22.54 -15.07
C GLY A 133 -58.98 -22.25 -15.66
#